data_AF-A0A832HI00-F1
#
_entry.id   AF-A0A832HI00-F1
#
_cell.length_a   1.000
_cell.length_b   1.000
_cell.length_c   1.000
_cell.angle_alpha   90.00
_cell.angle_beta   90.00
_cell.angle_gamma   90.00
#
_symmetry.space_group_name_H-M   'P 1'
#
loop_
_entity.id
_entity.type
_entity.pdbx_description
1 polymer ?
#
loop_
_entity_poly.entity_id
_entity_poly.type
_entity_poly.pdbx_seq_one_letter_code
_entity_poly.pdbx_strand_id
1 'polypeptide(L)'
;MSVQSLHYLSPAQQPQKLRGGDILTMGFATTVAVWVVAYVCRMPIVQAPGKITVLLMLAMVFLGGFATGRYTTRGILGGALTGALSGLLNILIVGSVFSDYVKTHNPALVPAAALWVSGSVLANVVIAAIGAAIGRIKRCECAANINWPMMFAIVLCVATLPLITMGGLVTAFRAGLAVPDWPRSYEYNMFLLPLSMMQSPDGSKDGNFYEHAHRLMGSLVGLTSIAVAIYFTLVDRRIFVKAFVWAILTSVVIQGILGGTRVTEKSLTLAVMHGVYGQLIFASMVCLAAIAACRFKSADKPHDAPGASTDFFLSIALVVTLTIQLILGAILRHKEMMLLMHITFATAPILIGLAVALRSWGIYGHLKPLRTAGLWIIALIGLQVVLGLISIAVRQPAGVPQSTASAFITTAHQANGALLLALASLHMTWALRLLKNVPMPPEAEVVEPAQTPQTTST
;
A
#
# COMPACT_ATOMS: atom_id res chain seq x y z
N MET A 1 -56.65 -3.49 22.51
CA MET A 1 -55.30 -3.98 22.85
C MET A 1 -54.66 -4.51 21.58
N SER A 2 -53.93 -3.66 20.85
CA SER A 2 -53.32 -4.03 19.56
C SER A 2 -51.85 -4.39 19.74
N VAL A 3 -51.49 -5.54 19.20
CA VAL A 3 -50.16 -6.12 19.09
C VAL A 3 -49.19 -5.13 18.43
N GLN A 4 -48.14 -4.72 19.16
CA GLN A 4 -47.03 -3.97 18.61
C GLN A 4 -46.10 -4.91 17.83
N SER A 5 -45.91 -4.55 16.56
CA SER A 5 -45.05 -5.16 15.55
C SER A 5 -43.58 -5.22 15.99
N LEU A 6 -43.09 -6.45 16.21
CA LEU A 6 -41.66 -6.78 16.15
C LEU A 6 -41.15 -6.47 14.73
N HIS A 7 -40.39 -5.39 14.59
CA HIS A 7 -39.59 -5.13 13.41
C HIS A 7 -38.61 -6.29 13.20
N TYR A 8 -38.93 -7.18 12.25
CA TYR A 8 -37.97 -8.11 11.69
C TYR A 8 -36.88 -7.30 10.97
N LEU A 9 -35.68 -7.28 11.55
CA LEU A 9 -34.48 -6.84 10.85
C LEU A 9 -34.35 -7.65 9.56
N SER A 10 -34.18 -6.96 8.43
CA SER A 10 -33.89 -7.57 7.14
C SER A 10 -32.71 -8.55 7.27
N PRO A 11 -32.70 -9.70 6.57
CA PRO A 11 -31.57 -10.64 6.55
C PRO A 11 -30.22 -10.02 6.17
N ALA A 12 -30.22 -8.81 5.59
CA ALA A 12 -29.02 -8.04 5.27
C ALA A 12 -28.33 -7.40 6.50
N GLN A 13 -28.96 -7.42 7.68
CA GLN A 13 -28.45 -6.79 8.92
C GLN A 13 -28.05 -7.80 10.01
N GLN A 14 -28.00 -9.10 9.73
CA GLN A 14 -27.35 -10.02 10.65
C GLN A 14 -25.87 -9.64 10.79
N PRO A 15 -25.34 -9.44 12.01
CA PRO A 15 -23.91 -9.20 12.19
C PRO A 15 -23.19 -10.38 11.55
N GLN A 16 -22.41 -10.13 10.50
CA GLN A 16 -21.54 -11.15 9.94
C GLN A 16 -20.76 -11.74 11.11
N LYS A 17 -21.04 -13.00 11.49
CA LYS A 17 -20.22 -13.75 12.44
C LYS A 17 -18.77 -13.47 12.06
N LEU A 18 -18.00 -12.87 12.97
CA LEU A 18 -16.63 -12.41 12.70
C LEU A 18 -15.82 -13.57 12.11
N ARG A 19 -15.70 -13.61 10.77
CA ARG A 19 -15.02 -14.68 10.02
C ARG A 19 -13.49 -14.53 10.13
N GLY A 20 -12.99 -14.24 11.33
CA GLY A 20 -11.57 -14.03 11.62
C GLY A 20 -10.93 -12.80 10.98
N GLY A 21 -11.65 -12.04 10.14
CA GLY A 21 -11.10 -10.90 9.41
C GLY A 21 -10.54 -9.80 10.30
N ASP A 22 -11.11 -9.63 11.50
CA ASP A 22 -10.61 -8.74 12.54
C ASP A 22 -9.20 -9.13 12.99
N ILE A 23 -9.02 -10.40 13.36
CA ILE A 23 -7.71 -10.93 13.80
C ILE A 23 -6.69 -10.92 12.66
N LEU A 24 -7.09 -11.32 11.45
CA LEU A 24 -6.22 -11.28 10.27
C LEU A 24 -5.72 -9.85 10.02
N THR A 25 -6.64 -8.89 9.93
CA THR A 25 -6.30 -7.47 9.68
C THR A 25 -5.35 -6.95 10.75
N MET A 26 -5.70 -7.13 12.03
CA MET A 26 -4.91 -6.58 13.13
C MET A 26 -3.55 -7.28 13.29
N GLY A 27 -3.49 -8.61 13.11
CA GLY A 27 -2.25 -9.37 13.19
C GLY A 27 -1.25 -8.97 12.10
N PHE A 28 -1.70 -8.91 10.84
CA PHE A 28 -0.86 -8.45 9.73
C PHE A 28 -0.49 -6.96 9.87
N ALA A 29 -1.41 -6.09 10.27
CA ALA A 29 -1.11 -4.67 10.51
C ALA A 29 -0.03 -4.48 11.58
N THR A 30 -0.12 -5.24 12.67
CA THR A 30 0.87 -5.23 13.76
C THR A 30 2.23 -5.70 13.26
N THR A 31 2.28 -6.78 12.49
CA THR A 31 3.52 -7.29 11.88
C THR A 31 4.16 -6.26 10.95
N VAL A 32 3.37 -5.62 10.08
CA VAL A 32 3.86 -4.56 9.18
C VAL A 32 4.47 -3.41 9.99
N ALA A 33 3.80 -2.95 11.05
CA ALA A 33 4.32 -1.90 11.91
C ALA A 33 5.64 -2.31 12.60
N VAL A 34 5.71 -3.52 13.14
CA VAL A 34 6.93 -4.08 13.74
C VAL A 34 8.08 -4.11 12.74
N TRP A 35 7.84 -4.54 11.50
CA TRP A 35 8.88 -4.67 10.47
C TRP A 35 9.35 -3.32 9.95
N VAL A 36 8.44 -2.36 9.78
CA VAL A 36 8.82 -0.98 9.40
C VAL A 36 9.67 -0.34 10.49
N VAL A 37 9.30 -0.50 11.76
CA VAL A 37 10.10 0.00 12.89
C VAL A 37 11.46 -0.68 12.94
N ALA A 38 11.52 -2.01 12.79
CA ALA A 38 12.78 -2.74 12.75
C ALA A 38 13.68 -2.27 11.60
N TYR A 39 13.10 -2.07 10.41
CA TYR A 39 13.81 -1.54 9.25
C TYR A 39 14.40 -0.16 9.51
N VAL A 40 13.61 0.78 10.02
CA VAL A 40 14.08 2.14 10.32
C VAL A 40 15.17 2.13 11.39
N CYS A 41 14.97 1.36 12.47
CA CYS A 41 15.96 1.25 13.55
C CYS A 41 17.29 0.66 13.05
N ARG A 42 17.24 -0.30 12.13
CA ARG A 42 18.42 -0.98 11.59
C ARG A 42 18.95 -0.34 10.32
N MET A 43 18.39 0.75 9.84
CA MET A 43 18.93 1.43 8.66
C MET A 43 20.37 1.92 8.93
N PRO A 44 21.30 1.85 7.96
CA PRO A 44 22.70 2.24 8.14
C PRO A 44 22.94 3.65 8.71
N ILE A 45 22.01 4.58 8.49
CA ILE A 45 22.10 5.95 9.01
C ILE A 45 21.53 6.12 10.44
N VAL A 46 20.78 5.13 10.94
CA VAL A 46 20.14 5.16 12.26
C VAL A 46 20.88 4.26 13.25
N GLN A 47 21.13 3.00 12.86
CA GLN A 47 21.82 1.97 13.64
C GLN A 47 21.45 1.97 15.14
N ALA A 48 20.17 1.96 15.44
CA ALA A 48 19.69 1.97 16.82
C ALA A 48 20.22 0.74 17.60
N PRO A 49 20.57 0.90 18.89
CA PRO A 49 20.95 -0.21 19.75
C PRO A 49 19.90 -1.33 19.74
N GLY A 50 20.37 -2.58 19.78
CA GLY A 50 19.48 -3.75 19.70
C GLY A 50 18.37 -3.75 20.76
N LYS A 51 18.68 -3.33 21.99
CA LYS A 51 17.70 -3.19 23.09
C LYS A 51 16.59 -2.18 22.76
N ILE A 52 16.95 -1.04 22.15
CA ILE A 52 15.98 -0.01 21.73
C ILE A 52 15.12 -0.53 20.58
N THR A 53 15.73 -1.23 19.62
CA THR A 53 15.00 -1.84 18.49
C THR A 53 13.94 -2.81 18.99
N VAL A 54 14.31 -3.74 19.88
CA VAL A 54 13.38 -4.72 20.46
C VAL A 54 12.30 -4.02 21.28
N LEU A 55 12.64 -3.02 22.09
CA LEU A 55 11.65 -2.26 22.87
C LEU A 55 10.61 -1.60 21.96
N LEU A 56 11.04 -0.95 20.88
CA LEU A 56 10.14 -0.30 19.92
C LEU A 56 9.28 -1.32 19.16
N MET A 57 9.84 -2.48 18.79
CA MET A 57 9.07 -3.59 18.21
C MET A 57 7.99 -4.07 19.17
N LEU A 58 8.33 -4.32 20.44
CA LEU A 58 7.35 -4.73 21.46
C LEU A 58 6.31 -3.64 21.74
N ALA A 59 6.68 -2.36 21.66
CA ALA A 59 5.74 -1.25 21.73
C ALA A 59 4.73 -1.29 20.58
N MET A 60 5.15 -1.61 19.35
CA MET A 60 4.21 -1.80 18.23
C MET A 60 3.27 -2.99 18.45
N VAL A 61 3.76 -4.08 19.05
CA VAL A 61 2.91 -5.22 19.43
C VAL A 61 1.88 -4.82 20.48
N PHE A 62 2.29 -4.05 21.49
CA PHE A 62 1.38 -3.48 22.49
C PHE A 62 0.31 -2.59 21.85
N LEU A 63 0.71 -1.67 20.96
CA LEU A 63 -0.21 -0.77 20.26
C LEU A 63 -1.16 -1.54 19.34
N GLY A 64 -0.68 -2.60 18.67
CA GLY A 64 -1.51 -3.52 17.89
C GLY A 64 -2.57 -4.19 18.75
N GLY A 65 -2.16 -4.72 19.91
CA GLY A 65 -3.08 -5.26 20.92
C GLY A 65 -4.07 -4.23 21.44
N PHE A 66 -3.62 -3.03 21.77
CA PHE A 66 -4.45 -1.90 22.21
C PHE A 66 -5.51 -1.55 21.17
N ALA A 67 -5.12 -1.39 19.91
CA ALA A 67 -6.04 -1.17 18.81
C ALA A 67 -7.03 -2.33 18.65
N THR A 68 -6.58 -3.59 18.80
CA THR A 68 -7.48 -4.75 18.78
C THR A 68 -8.52 -4.69 19.89
N GLY A 69 -8.13 -4.37 21.13
CA GLY A 69 -9.06 -4.22 22.25
C GLY A 69 -10.05 -3.06 22.05
N ARG A 70 -9.63 -2.01 21.33
CA ARG A 70 -10.41 -0.80 21.05
C ARG A 70 -11.42 -0.97 19.92
N TYR A 71 -11.05 -1.70 18.87
CA TYR A 71 -11.77 -1.77 17.59
C TYR A 71 -12.37 -3.14 17.28
N THR A 72 -12.07 -4.17 18.05
CA THR A 72 -12.69 -5.51 17.92
C THR A 72 -13.58 -5.83 19.12
N THR A 73 -14.50 -6.78 18.95
CA THR A 73 -15.40 -7.21 20.03
C THR A 73 -14.83 -8.36 20.88
N ARG A 74 -13.66 -8.89 20.52
CA ARG A 74 -13.04 -10.08 21.16
C ARG A 74 -12.28 -9.78 22.45
N GLY A 75 -12.13 -8.51 22.83
CA GLY A 75 -11.46 -8.10 24.06
C GLY A 75 -10.03 -8.64 24.18
N ILE A 76 -9.67 -9.17 25.35
CA ILE A 76 -8.32 -9.69 25.63
C ILE A 76 -7.97 -10.86 24.74
N LEU A 77 -8.91 -11.79 24.50
CA LEU A 77 -8.69 -12.92 23.59
C LEU A 77 -8.37 -12.42 22.18
N GLY A 78 -9.02 -11.32 21.74
CA GLY A 78 -8.68 -10.66 20.50
C GLY A 78 -7.22 -10.23 20.45
N GLY A 79 -6.76 -9.53 21.49
CA GLY A 79 -5.36 -9.13 21.63
C GLY A 79 -4.39 -10.32 21.62
N ALA A 80 -4.70 -11.38 22.37
CA ALA A 80 -3.89 -12.59 22.40
C ALA A 80 -3.78 -13.25 21.02
N LEU A 81 -4.88 -13.35 20.26
CA LEU A 81 -4.88 -13.90 18.90
C LEU A 81 -4.14 -13.00 17.90
N THR A 82 -4.27 -11.67 18.02
CA THR A 82 -3.48 -10.70 17.24
C THR A 82 -1.98 -10.88 17.52
N GLY A 83 -1.60 -10.98 18.80
CA GLY A 83 -0.23 -11.22 19.23
C GLY A 83 0.32 -12.56 18.76
N ALA A 84 -0.50 -13.62 18.81
CA ALA A 84 -0.14 -14.95 18.31
C ALA A 84 0.14 -14.91 16.81
N LEU A 85 -0.78 -14.35 16.01
CA LEU A 85 -0.62 -14.24 14.56
C LEU A 85 0.61 -13.38 14.21
N SER A 86 0.78 -12.23 14.87
CA SER A 86 1.95 -11.40 14.61
C SER A 86 3.26 -12.08 15.04
N GLY A 87 3.27 -12.77 16.19
CA GLY A 87 4.37 -13.62 16.65
C GLY A 87 4.76 -14.67 15.62
N LEU A 88 3.80 -15.43 15.10
CA LEU A 88 4.03 -16.44 14.07
C LEU A 88 4.63 -15.83 12.79
N LEU A 89 4.11 -14.69 12.33
CA LEU A 89 4.64 -13.99 11.16
C LEU A 89 6.06 -13.46 11.40
N ASN A 90 6.38 -13.00 12.61
CA ASN A 90 7.70 -12.48 12.97
C ASN A 90 8.78 -13.56 13.02
N ILE A 91 8.42 -14.86 13.10
CA ILE A 91 9.38 -15.96 13.00
C ILE A 91 10.16 -15.90 11.68
N LEU A 92 9.55 -15.37 10.60
CA LEU A 92 10.21 -15.16 9.31
C LEU A 92 11.51 -14.34 9.41
N ILE A 93 11.62 -13.44 10.40
CA ILE A 93 12.85 -12.67 10.66
C ILE A 93 13.67 -13.30 11.79
N VAL A 94 13.02 -13.80 12.85
CA VAL A 94 13.72 -14.35 14.03
C VAL A 94 14.52 -15.62 13.67
N GLY A 95 14.14 -16.34 12.60
CA GLY A 95 14.90 -17.46 12.06
C GLY A 95 16.39 -17.15 11.80
N SER A 96 16.71 -15.91 11.44
CA SER A 96 18.10 -15.43 11.23
C SER A 96 19.01 -15.55 12.45
N VAL A 97 18.45 -15.57 13.66
CA VAL A 97 19.21 -15.72 14.92
C VAL A 97 19.75 -17.14 15.08
N PHE A 98 19.20 -18.12 14.35
CA PHE A 98 19.61 -19.53 14.40
C PHE A 98 20.53 -19.93 13.26
N SER A 99 21.14 -18.97 12.56
CA SER A 99 22.08 -19.26 11.47
C SER A 99 23.21 -20.20 11.90
N ASP A 100 23.69 -20.06 13.14
CA ASP A 100 24.80 -20.86 13.67
C ASP A 100 24.37 -22.29 13.99
N TYR A 101 23.12 -22.51 14.40
CA TYR A 101 22.55 -23.85 14.57
C TYR A 101 22.46 -24.59 13.22
N VAL A 102 21.99 -23.89 12.17
CA VAL A 102 21.85 -24.45 10.82
C VAL A 102 23.22 -24.76 10.20
N LYS A 103 24.25 -23.96 10.46
CA LYS A 103 25.62 -24.23 9.98
C LYS A 103 26.28 -25.41 10.69
N THR A 104 26.22 -25.40 12.02
CA THR A 104 26.99 -26.35 12.84
C THR A 104 26.33 -27.71 12.97
N HIS A 105 25.05 -27.83 12.57
CA HIS A 105 24.22 -29.03 12.74
C HIS A 105 24.26 -29.58 14.18
N ASN A 106 24.53 -28.73 15.17
CA ASN A 106 24.73 -29.15 16.54
C ASN A 106 23.37 -29.34 17.23
N PRO A 107 22.91 -30.59 17.49
CA PRO A 107 21.60 -30.85 18.06
C PRO A 107 21.43 -30.27 19.47
N ALA A 108 22.51 -29.94 20.17
CA ALA A 108 22.46 -29.30 21.49
C ALA A 108 21.85 -27.89 21.48
N LEU A 109 21.78 -27.22 20.31
CA LEU A 109 21.20 -25.89 20.18
C LEU A 109 19.69 -25.91 19.85
N VAL A 110 19.10 -27.07 19.57
CA VAL A 110 17.65 -27.22 19.30
C VAL A 110 16.78 -26.71 20.45
N PRO A 111 17.04 -27.08 21.72
CA PRO A 111 16.18 -26.65 22.82
C PRO A 111 16.22 -25.12 23.01
N ALA A 112 17.40 -24.51 22.83
CA ALA A 112 17.55 -23.06 22.89
C ALA A 112 16.79 -22.36 21.76
N ALA A 113 16.81 -22.93 20.54
CA ALA A 113 16.07 -22.40 19.41
C ALA A 113 14.55 -22.50 19.59
N ALA A 114 14.07 -23.66 20.04
CA ALA A 114 12.66 -23.86 20.35
C ALA A 114 12.18 -22.90 21.45
N LEU A 115 12.98 -22.68 22.48
CA LEU A 115 12.67 -21.74 23.56
C LEU A 115 12.60 -20.29 23.08
N TRP A 116 13.53 -19.87 22.21
CA TRP A 116 13.50 -18.52 21.65
C TRP A 116 12.31 -18.29 20.72
N VAL A 117 12.01 -19.24 19.83
CA VAL A 117 10.85 -19.15 18.93
C VAL A 117 9.56 -19.10 19.74
N SER A 118 9.34 -20.08 20.63
CA SER A 118 8.14 -20.12 21.46
C SER A 118 8.04 -18.93 22.42
N GLY A 119 9.16 -18.51 23.01
CA GLY A 119 9.25 -17.34 23.88
C GLY A 119 8.93 -16.04 23.15
N SER A 120 9.39 -15.86 21.91
CA SER A 120 9.08 -14.67 21.11
C SER A 120 7.59 -14.59 20.75
N VAL A 121 6.97 -15.72 20.40
CA VAL A 121 5.53 -15.79 20.14
C VAL A 121 4.74 -15.52 21.42
N LEU A 122 5.13 -16.14 22.54
CA LEU A 122 4.49 -15.94 23.84
C LEU A 122 4.59 -14.49 24.31
N ALA A 123 5.76 -13.85 24.15
CA ALA A 123 5.94 -12.44 24.46
C ALA A 123 4.96 -11.57 23.66
N ASN A 124 4.80 -11.83 22.36
CA ASN A 124 3.84 -11.11 21.55
C ASN A 124 2.40 -11.32 21.99
N VAL A 125 2.02 -12.55 22.34
CA VAL A 125 0.69 -12.89 22.87
C VAL A 125 0.41 -12.11 24.15
N VAL A 126 1.32 -12.15 25.12
CA VAL A 126 1.15 -11.51 26.42
C VAL A 126 1.07 -9.98 26.26
N ILE A 127 2.01 -9.39 25.52
CA ILE A 127 2.08 -7.93 25.35
C ILE A 127 0.86 -7.40 24.59
N ALA A 128 0.43 -8.09 23.53
CA ALA A 128 -0.78 -7.70 22.81
C ALA A 128 -2.05 -7.91 23.64
N ALA A 129 -2.11 -8.94 24.49
CA ALA A 129 -3.22 -9.16 25.42
C ALA A 129 -3.31 -8.06 26.47
N ILE A 130 -2.17 -7.60 27.03
CA ILE A 130 -2.12 -6.44 27.94
C ILE A 130 -2.59 -5.18 27.22
N GLY A 131 -2.08 -4.91 26.01
CA GLY A 131 -2.55 -3.81 25.17
C GLY A 131 -4.06 -3.85 25.00
N ALA A 132 -4.63 -5.00 24.62
CA ALA A 132 -6.06 -5.17 24.43
C ALA A 132 -6.88 -5.01 25.72
N ALA A 133 -6.33 -5.41 26.87
CA ALA A 133 -6.96 -5.23 28.17
C ALA A 133 -7.14 -3.75 28.53
N ILE A 134 -6.20 -2.90 28.10
CA ILE A 134 -6.27 -1.44 28.27
C ILE A 134 -7.15 -0.83 27.18
N GLY A 135 -6.97 -1.22 25.91
CA GLY A 135 -7.72 -0.68 24.77
C GLY A 135 -9.23 -0.91 24.88
N ARG A 136 -9.65 -2.00 25.53
CA ARG A 136 -11.07 -2.31 25.76
C ARG A 136 -11.75 -1.43 26.81
N ILE A 137 -11.01 -0.66 27.61
CA ILE A 137 -11.60 0.19 28.68
C ILE A 137 -12.54 1.23 28.06
N LYS A 138 -12.17 1.80 26.91
CA LYS A 138 -13.00 2.74 26.15
C LYS A 138 -13.27 2.17 24.76
N ARG A 139 -14.04 1.09 24.58
CA ARG A 139 -14.29 0.51 23.23
C ARG A 139 -14.86 1.52 22.24
N CYS A 140 -14.60 1.32 20.95
CA CYS A 140 -15.23 2.14 19.91
C CYS A 140 -16.67 1.70 19.73
N GLU A 141 -17.60 2.65 19.78
CA GLU A 141 -18.97 2.45 19.29
C GLU A 141 -18.96 1.97 17.84
N CYS A 142 -17.98 2.41 17.06
CA CYS A 142 -17.76 2.01 15.67
C CYS A 142 -17.30 0.55 15.47
N ALA A 143 -16.82 -0.14 16.52
CA ALA A 143 -16.18 -1.47 16.40
C ALA A 143 -17.10 -2.53 15.77
N ALA A 144 -18.41 -2.43 16.00
CA ALA A 144 -19.39 -3.35 15.44
C ALA A 144 -19.57 -3.21 13.92
N ASN A 145 -19.21 -2.06 13.34
CA ASN A 145 -19.49 -1.69 11.96
C ASN A 145 -18.23 -1.60 11.07
N ILE A 146 -17.09 -2.08 11.56
CA ILE A 146 -15.84 -2.05 10.78
C ILE A 146 -15.91 -3.02 9.61
N ASN A 147 -15.59 -2.52 8.41
CA ASN A 147 -15.47 -3.32 7.20
C ASN A 147 -14.09 -3.98 7.14
N TRP A 148 -13.96 -5.14 7.76
CA TRP A 148 -12.69 -5.89 7.80
C TRP A 148 -12.10 -6.22 6.42
N PRO A 149 -12.88 -6.60 5.37
CA PRO A 149 -12.33 -6.73 4.01
C PRO A 149 -11.61 -5.48 3.50
N MET A 150 -12.24 -4.30 3.64
CA MET A 150 -11.61 -3.04 3.26
C MET A 150 -10.36 -2.77 4.09
N MET A 151 -10.43 -2.95 5.41
CA MET A 151 -9.30 -2.71 6.29
C MET A 151 -8.12 -3.65 5.97
N PHE A 152 -8.38 -4.91 5.64
CA PHE A 152 -7.31 -5.84 5.29
C PHE A 152 -6.66 -5.50 3.94
N ALA A 153 -7.45 -5.05 2.97
CA ALA A 153 -6.90 -4.51 1.71
C ALA A 153 -6.06 -3.25 1.96
N ILE A 154 -6.46 -2.38 2.89
CA ILE A 154 -5.65 -1.23 3.31
C ILE A 154 -4.34 -1.68 3.96
N VAL A 155 -4.35 -2.70 4.81
CA VAL A 155 -3.12 -3.26 5.40
C VAL A 155 -2.17 -3.74 4.31
N LEU A 156 -2.69 -4.39 3.26
CA LEU A 156 -1.87 -4.77 2.10
C LEU A 156 -1.27 -3.54 1.41
N CYS A 157 -2.04 -2.47 1.18
CA CYS A 157 -1.50 -1.21 0.65
C CYS A 157 -0.41 -0.61 1.57
N VAL A 158 -0.64 -0.58 2.88
CA VAL A 158 0.28 -0.03 3.88
C VAL A 158 1.54 -0.89 4.01
N ALA A 159 1.49 -2.19 3.71
CA ALA A 159 2.68 -3.04 3.61
C ALA A 159 3.46 -2.78 2.31
N THR A 160 2.76 -2.58 1.20
CA THR A 160 3.37 -2.38 -0.13
C THR A 160 4.03 -1.00 -0.28
N LEU A 161 3.54 0.04 0.37
CA LEU A 161 4.13 1.39 0.26
C LEU A 161 5.57 1.46 0.82
N PRO A 162 5.87 0.95 2.05
CA PRO A 162 7.24 0.78 2.51
C PRO A 162 8.06 -0.11 1.59
N LEU A 163 7.50 -1.21 1.05
CA LEU A 163 8.21 -2.08 0.10
C LEU A 163 8.71 -1.29 -1.14
N ILE A 164 7.84 -0.47 -1.73
CA ILE A 164 8.19 0.40 -2.87
C ILE A 164 9.29 1.39 -2.47
N THR A 165 9.15 2.02 -1.31
CA THR A 165 10.13 2.99 -0.80
C THR A 165 11.50 2.34 -0.57
N MET A 166 11.52 1.15 0.04
CA MET A 166 12.74 0.35 0.21
C MET A 166 13.39 0.01 -1.14
N GLY A 167 12.59 -0.35 -2.14
CA GLY A 167 13.09 -0.62 -3.50
C GLY A 167 13.69 0.63 -4.18
N GLY A 168 13.12 1.81 -3.91
CA GLY A 168 13.68 3.09 -4.31
C GLY A 168 15.07 3.35 -3.71
N LEU A 169 15.24 3.05 -2.41
CA LEU A 169 16.53 3.13 -1.72
C LEU A 169 17.54 2.10 -2.26
N VAL A 170 17.11 0.86 -2.53
CA VAL A 170 17.95 -0.17 -3.17
C VAL A 170 18.50 0.32 -4.50
N THR A 171 17.66 1.00 -5.29
CA THR A 171 18.09 1.57 -6.57
C THR A 171 19.01 2.77 -6.39
N ALA A 172 18.68 3.69 -5.48
CA ALA A 172 19.44 4.92 -5.25
C ALA A 172 20.85 4.67 -4.70
N PHE A 173 20.99 3.72 -3.76
CA PHE A 173 22.28 3.29 -3.23
C PHE A 173 23.00 2.26 -4.10
N ARG A 174 22.46 1.93 -5.28
CA ARG A 174 22.98 0.88 -6.18
C ARG A 174 23.17 -0.48 -5.50
N ALA A 175 22.34 -0.76 -4.50
CA ALA A 175 22.40 -1.94 -3.67
C ALA A 175 21.73 -3.17 -4.32
N GLY A 176 21.05 -3.05 -5.46
CA GLY A 176 20.24 -4.14 -6.03
C GLY A 176 21.00 -5.33 -6.63
N LEU A 177 22.32 -5.41 -6.45
CA LEU A 177 23.17 -6.55 -6.78
C LEU A 177 24.15 -6.87 -5.62
N ALA A 178 23.89 -6.32 -4.42
CA ALA A 178 24.73 -6.53 -3.24
C ALA A 178 24.65 -7.99 -2.76
N VAL A 179 23.48 -8.60 -2.87
CA VAL A 179 23.21 -10.02 -2.62
C VAL A 179 23.10 -10.74 -3.98
N PRO A 180 24.10 -11.53 -4.38
CA PRO A 180 24.26 -11.96 -5.78
C PRO A 180 23.36 -13.13 -6.21
N ASP A 181 22.72 -13.83 -5.28
CA ASP A 181 21.89 -15.01 -5.51
C ASP A 181 20.41 -14.77 -5.16
N TRP A 182 19.53 -15.62 -5.71
CA TRP A 182 18.09 -15.69 -5.40
C TRP A 182 17.59 -17.11 -5.74
N PRO A 183 16.62 -17.70 -5.00
CA PRO A 183 15.88 -17.17 -3.84
C PRO A 183 16.66 -17.21 -2.52
N ARG A 184 17.92 -17.67 -2.56
CA ARG A 184 18.85 -17.68 -1.43
C ARG A 184 19.48 -16.29 -1.22
N SER A 185 20.21 -16.13 -0.12
CA SER A 185 21.06 -14.97 0.14
C SER A 185 22.39 -15.45 0.70
N TYR A 186 23.45 -15.35 -0.10
CA TYR A 186 24.76 -15.97 0.17
C TYR A 186 24.65 -17.45 0.51
N GLU A 187 23.89 -18.21 -0.28
CA GLU A 187 23.65 -19.65 -0.09
C GLU A 187 22.77 -20.03 1.11
N TYR A 188 22.47 -19.08 2.01
CA TYR A 188 21.48 -19.28 3.07
C TYR A 188 20.07 -19.22 2.50
N ASN A 189 19.15 -19.93 3.14
CA ASN A 189 17.74 -19.57 3.02
C ASN A 189 17.59 -18.10 3.43
N MET A 190 16.85 -17.32 2.65
CA MET A 190 16.68 -15.88 2.86
C MET A 190 16.17 -15.54 4.27
N PHE A 191 15.34 -16.37 4.88
CA PHE A 191 14.82 -16.14 6.24
C PHE A 191 15.81 -16.51 7.36
N LEU A 192 16.92 -17.15 7.01
CA LEU A 192 17.93 -17.65 7.94
C LEU A 192 19.29 -16.97 7.77
N LEU A 193 19.37 -15.89 6.96
CA LEU A 193 20.59 -15.13 6.77
C LEU A 193 21.02 -14.49 8.11
N PRO A 194 22.23 -14.75 8.63
CA PRO A 194 22.69 -14.08 9.85
C PRO A 194 22.65 -12.55 9.73
N LEU A 195 22.07 -11.88 10.73
CA LEU A 195 21.95 -10.43 10.76
C LEU A 195 23.31 -9.71 10.68
N SER A 196 24.39 -10.35 11.15
CA SER A 196 25.77 -9.85 11.05
C SER A 196 26.31 -9.79 9.61
N MET A 197 25.64 -10.43 8.65
CA MET A 197 25.99 -10.35 7.22
C MET A 197 25.23 -9.25 6.48
N MET A 198 24.17 -8.72 7.09
CA MET A 198 23.42 -7.59 6.53
C MET A 198 24.14 -6.26 6.76
N GLN A 199 24.97 -6.15 7.79
CA GLN A 199 25.61 -4.90 8.20
C GLN A 199 27.00 -5.14 8.76
N SER A 200 27.90 -4.17 8.62
CA SER A 200 29.23 -4.18 9.20
C SER A 200 29.53 -2.85 9.91
N PRO A 201 30.36 -2.83 10.98
CA PRO A 201 30.69 -1.60 11.70
C PRO A 201 31.37 -0.53 10.85
N ASP A 202 32.05 -0.94 9.78
CA ASP A 202 32.76 -0.08 8.83
C ASP A 202 31.88 0.38 7.64
N GLY A 203 30.60 -0.01 7.60
CA GLY A 203 29.66 0.34 6.53
C GLY A 203 29.88 -0.39 5.20
N SER A 204 30.89 -1.25 5.08
CA SER A 204 31.22 -1.97 3.83
C SER A 204 30.08 -2.87 3.31
N LYS A 205 29.13 -3.26 4.18
CA LYS A 205 27.99 -4.13 3.85
C LYS A 205 26.63 -3.41 3.81
N ASP A 206 26.60 -2.07 3.85
CA ASP A 206 25.32 -1.33 3.93
C ASP A 206 24.36 -1.64 2.78
N GLY A 207 24.90 -1.93 1.58
CA GLY A 207 24.11 -2.40 0.43
C GLY A 207 23.32 -3.69 0.72
N ASN A 208 23.92 -4.63 1.46
CA ASN A 208 23.30 -5.91 1.80
C ASN A 208 22.03 -5.69 2.64
N PHE A 209 22.07 -4.75 3.58
CA PHE A 209 20.92 -4.39 4.39
C PHE A 209 19.75 -3.92 3.52
N TYR A 210 19.99 -2.94 2.63
CA TYR A 210 18.94 -2.38 1.80
C TYR A 210 18.30 -3.44 0.91
N GLU A 211 19.12 -4.26 0.23
CA GLU A 211 18.61 -5.29 -0.66
C GLU A 211 17.89 -6.40 0.10
N HIS A 212 18.51 -6.95 1.13
CA HIS A 212 17.94 -8.09 1.86
C HIS A 212 16.67 -7.69 2.62
N ALA A 213 16.65 -6.52 3.27
CA ALA A 213 15.44 -6.03 3.93
C ALA A 213 14.29 -5.79 2.95
N HIS A 214 14.58 -5.31 1.73
CA HIS A 214 13.59 -5.19 0.67
C HIS A 214 13.00 -6.56 0.27
N ARG A 215 13.85 -7.61 0.14
CA ARG A 215 13.39 -8.98 -0.16
C ARG A 215 12.51 -9.57 0.95
N LEU A 216 12.89 -9.36 2.22
CA LEU A 216 12.08 -9.77 3.37
C LEU A 216 10.72 -9.08 3.35
N MET A 217 10.69 -7.75 3.22
CA MET A 217 9.43 -7.01 3.11
C MET A 217 8.58 -7.48 1.93
N GLY A 218 9.21 -7.84 0.80
CA GLY A 218 8.55 -8.44 -0.36
C GLY A 218 7.87 -9.76 -0.03
N SER A 219 8.50 -10.59 0.81
CA SER A 219 7.92 -11.85 1.30
C SER A 219 6.71 -11.62 2.21
N LEU A 220 6.77 -10.61 3.09
CA LEU A 220 5.62 -10.24 3.93
C LEU A 220 4.45 -9.73 3.07
N VAL A 221 4.70 -8.90 2.05
CA VAL A 221 3.68 -8.45 1.09
C VAL A 221 3.10 -9.63 0.30
N GLY A 222 3.94 -10.57 -0.12
CA GLY A 222 3.50 -11.82 -0.76
C GLY A 222 2.56 -12.64 0.12
N LEU A 223 2.96 -12.89 1.37
CA LEU A 223 2.14 -13.63 2.34
C LEU A 223 0.83 -12.90 2.67
N THR A 224 0.89 -11.57 2.82
CA THR A 224 -0.31 -10.73 3.02
C THR A 224 -1.25 -10.84 1.81
N SER A 225 -0.70 -10.85 0.59
CA SER A 225 -1.49 -10.98 -0.64
C SER A 225 -2.19 -12.35 -0.73
N ILE A 226 -1.50 -13.43 -0.34
CA ILE A 226 -2.10 -14.77 -0.24
C ILE A 226 -3.26 -14.76 0.78
N ALA A 227 -3.02 -14.22 1.97
CA ALA A 227 -4.04 -14.15 3.01
C ALA A 227 -5.25 -13.31 2.58
N VAL A 228 -5.02 -12.18 1.88
CA VAL A 228 -6.08 -11.35 1.30
C VAL A 228 -6.86 -12.12 0.23
N ALA A 229 -6.19 -12.83 -0.69
CA ALA A 229 -6.85 -13.64 -1.73
C ALA A 229 -7.76 -14.74 -1.15
N ILE A 230 -7.25 -15.49 -0.17
CA ILE A 230 -8.02 -16.52 0.53
C ILE A 230 -9.19 -15.87 1.26
N TYR A 231 -8.93 -14.84 2.07
CA TYR A 231 -9.97 -14.19 2.87
C TYR A 231 -11.09 -13.61 2.00
N PHE A 232 -10.77 -12.84 0.95
CA PHE A 232 -11.76 -12.28 0.03
C PHE A 232 -12.56 -13.36 -0.71
N THR A 233 -11.93 -14.47 -1.09
CA THR A 233 -12.61 -15.61 -1.71
C THR A 233 -13.67 -16.22 -0.79
N LEU A 234 -13.39 -16.25 0.52
CA LEU A 234 -14.28 -16.81 1.54
C LEU A 234 -15.40 -15.84 1.94
N VAL A 235 -15.16 -14.52 1.95
CA VAL A 235 -16.13 -13.54 2.49
C VAL A 235 -16.90 -12.74 1.46
N ASP A 236 -16.34 -12.50 0.28
CA ASP A 236 -17.03 -11.75 -0.79
C ASP A 236 -17.80 -12.72 -1.70
N ARG A 237 -19.02 -12.35 -2.11
CA ARG A 237 -19.85 -13.18 -3.00
C ARG A 237 -19.64 -12.85 -4.48
N ARG A 238 -19.06 -11.69 -4.79
CA ARG A 238 -18.94 -11.19 -6.18
C ARG A 238 -17.80 -11.89 -6.90
N ILE A 239 -18.11 -12.62 -7.96
CA ILE A 239 -17.12 -13.38 -8.77
C ILE A 239 -16.01 -12.48 -9.28
N PHE A 240 -16.36 -11.28 -9.79
CA PHE A 240 -15.39 -10.30 -10.26
C PHE A 240 -14.37 -9.91 -9.18
N VAL A 241 -14.82 -9.71 -7.93
CA VAL A 241 -13.90 -9.35 -6.83
C VAL A 241 -12.95 -10.52 -6.56
N LYS A 242 -13.45 -11.76 -6.52
CA LYS A 242 -12.60 -12.95 -6.34
C LYS A 242 -11.55 -13.02 -7.44
N ALA A 243 -11.96 -12.94 -8.70
CA ALA A 243 -11.06 -12.94 -9.85
C ALA A 243 -10.01 -11.82 -9.76
N PHE A 244 -10.41 -10.62 -9.36
CA PHE A 244 -9.52 -9.48 -9.21
C PHE A 244 -8.46 -9.68 -8.11
N VAL A 245 -8.84 -10.24 -6.94
CA VAL A 245 -7.84 -10.51 -5.89
C VAL A 245 -6.88 -11.62 -6.29
N TRP A 246 -7.35 -12.67 -6.98
CA TRP A 246 -6.45 -13.70 -7.53
C TRP A 246 -5.53 -13.14 -8.62
N ALA A 247 -6.02 -12.23 -9.47
CA ALA A 247 -5.18 -11.53 -10.43
C ALA A 247 -4.09 -10.70 -9.73
N ILE A 248 -4.41 -9.97 -8.66
CA ILE A 248 -3.42 -9.24 -7.85
C ILE A 248 -2.37 -10.21 -7.28
N LEU A 249 -2.79 -11.35 -6.72
CA LEU A 249 -1.85 -12.35 -6.19
C LEU A 249 -0.93 -12.89 -7.30
N THR A 250 -1.47 -13.25 -8.46
CA THR A 250 -0.68 -13.69 -9.61
C THR A 250 0.34 -12.63 -10.02
N SER A 251 -0.07 -11.35 -10.09
CA SER A 251 0.84 -10.24 -10.37
C SER A 251 1.94 -10.10 -9.31
N VAL A 252 1.63 -10.30 -8.03
CA VAL A 252 2.64 -10.27 -6.95
C VAL A 252 3.64 -11.42 -7.09
N VAL A 253 3.20 -12.62 -7.49
CA VAL A 253 4.10 -13.75 -7.77
C VAL A 253 5.02 -13.43 -8.95
N ILE A 254 4.46 -12.95 -10.07
CA ILE A 254 5.24 -12.51 -11.23
C ILE A 254 6.26 -11.45 -10.82
N GLN A 255 5.86 -10.47 -9.99
CA GLN A 255 6.73 -9.41 -9.51
C GLN A 255 7.88 -9.94 -8.64
N GLY A 256 7.63 -10.94 -7.79
CA GLY A 256 8.66 -11.62 -7.01
C GLY A 256 9.66 -12.37 -7.89
N ILE A 257 9.18 -13.05 -8.94
CA ILE A 257 10.03 -13.72 -9.93
C ILE A 257 10.89 -12.68 -10.69
N LEU A 258 10.27 -11.61 -11.22
CA LEU A 258 10.99 -10.51 -11.88
C LEU A 258 12.06 -9.88 -10.98
N GLY A 259 11.75 -9.73 -9.69
CA GLY A 259 12.68 -9.21 -8.68
C GLY A 259 13.85 -10.14 -8.39
N GLY A 260 13.65 -11.46 -8.47
CA GLY A 260 14.71 -12.46 -8.37
C GLY A 260 15.58 -12.54 -9.63
N THR A 261 14.94 -12.65 -10.79
CA THR A 261 15.63 -12.84 -12.08
C THR A 261 16.47 -11.63 -12.48
N ARG A 262 16.02 -10.40 -12.17
CA ARG A 262 16.84 -9.19 -12.40
C ARG A 262 18.19 -9.23 -11.66
N VAL A 263 18.28 -9.94 -10.53
CA VAL A 263 19.54 -10.10 -9.78
C VAL A 263 20.40 -11.18 -10.43
N THR A 264 19.83 -12.36 -10.67
CA THR A 264 20.58 -13.50 -11.24
C THR A 264 21.08 -13.24 -12.65
N GLU A 265 20.32 -12.52 -13.46
CA GLU A 265 20.68 -12.15 -14.84
C GLU A 265 21.42 -10.80 -14.93
N LYS A 266 21.56 -10.07 -13.82
CA LYS A 266 22.15 -8.70 -13.78
C LYS A 266 21.55 -7.78 -14.85
N SER A 267 20.23 -7.85 -15.05
CA SER A 267 19.54 -7.19 -16.16
C SER A 267 18.91 -5.85 -15.75
N LEU A 268 19.34 -4.78 -16.41
CA LEU A 268 18.75 -3.46 -16.25
C LEU A 268 17.30 -3.41 -16.76
N THR A 269 16.99 -4.12 -17.84
CA THR A 269 15.63 -4.14 -18.38
C THR A 269 14.66 -4.76 -17.37
N LEU A 270 15.04 -5.88 -16.76
CA LEU A 270 14.23 -6.51 -15.72
C LEU A 270 14.12 -5.61 -14.47
N ALA A 271 15.18 -4.87 -14.13
CA ALA A 271 15.15 -3.88 -13.05
C ALA A 271 14.10 -2.78 -13.29
N VAL A 272 14.05 -2.21 -14.50
CA VAL A 272 13.07 -1.18 -14.88
C VAL A 272 11.66 -1.78 -14.88
N MET A 273 11.46 -2.95 -15.51
CA MET A 273 10.17 -3.65 -15.53
C MET A 273 9.65 -3.94 -14.13
N HIS A 274 10.50 -4.50 -13.26
CA HIS A 274 10.18 -4.77 -11.85
C HIS A 274 9.78 -3.47 -11.13
N GLY A 275 10.56 -2.39 -11.26
CA GLY A 275 10.26 -1.12 -10.60
C GLY A 275 8.94 -0.47 -11.06
N VAL A 276 8.60 -0.60 -12.34
CA VAL A 276 7.34 -0.10 -12.92
C VAL A 276 6.16 -0.96 -12.50
N TYR A 277 6.29 -2.28 -12.66
CA TYR A 277 5.21 -3.23 -12.41
C TYR A 277 4.76 -3.25 -10.95
N GLY A 278 5.69 -3.12 -10.00
CA GLY A 278 5.36 -3.05 -8.57
C GLY A 278 4.44 -1.88 -8.21
N GLN A 279 4.60 -0.73 -8.87
CA GLN A 279 3.76 0.44 -8.64
C GLN A 279 2.35 0.30 -9.27
N LEU A 280 2.23 -0.40 -10.40
CA LEU A 280 0.94 -0.76 -11.00
C LEU A 280 0.15 -1.76 -10.14
N ILE A 281 0.85 -2.72 -9.53
CA ILE A 281 0.26 -3.64 -8.56
C ILE A 281 -0.27 -2.87 -7.35
N PHE A 282 0.52 -1.93 -6.82
CA PHE A 282 0.08 -1.08 -5.71
C PHE A 282 -1.17 -0.27 -6.04
N ALA A 283 -1.24 0.34 -7.22
CA ALA A 283 -2.45 1.03 -7.68
C ALA A 283 -3.67 0.09 -7.72
N SER A 284 -3.49 -1.15 -8.18
CA SER A 284 -4.54 -2.17 -8.20
C SER A 284 -5.01 -2.58 -6.79
N MET A 285 -4.10 -2.67 -5.83
CA MET A 285 -4.43 -2.91 -4.41
C MET A 285 -5.26 -1.76 -3.82
N VAL A 286 -4.96 -0.51 -4.17
CA VAL A 286 -5.76 0.66 -3.76
C VAL A 286 -7.17 0.60 -4.36
N CYS A 287 -7.31 0.20 -5.63
CA CYS A 287 -8.61 -0.03 -6.25
C CYS A 287 -9.40 -1.14 -5.53
N LEU A 288 -8.74 -2.24 -5.13
CA LEU A 288 -9.38 -3.30 -4.34
C LEU A 288 -9.93 -2.77 -3.01
N ALA A 289 -9.15 -1.96 -2.29
CA ALA A 289 -9.60 -1.34 -1.04
C ALA A 289 -10.86 -0.46 -1.26
N ALA A 290 -10.91 0.29 -2.37
CA ALA A 290 -12.07 1.07 -2.75
C ALA A 290 -13.31 0.20 -3.04
N ILE A 291 -13.15 -0.85 -3.85
CA ILE A 291 -14.22 -1.79 -4.21
C ILE A 291 -14.77 -2.55 -2.98
N ALA A 292 -13.92 -2.76 -1.98
CA ALA A 292 -14.29 -3.38 -0.72
C ALA A 292 -15.09 -2.44 0.21
N ALA A 293 -14.94 -1.13 0.06
CA ALA A 293 -15.48 -0.12 0.97
C ALA A 293 -17.03 -0.14 1.05
N CYS A 294 -17.57 0.09 2.25
CA CYS A 294 -19.03 0.14 2.46
C CYS A 294 -19.71 1.17 1.57
N ARG A 295 -19.07 2.34 1.42
CA ARG A 295 -19.57 3.43 0.57
C ARG A 295 -19.62 3.04 -0.91
N PHE A 296 -18.72 2.19 -1.39
CA PHE A 296 -18.72 1.74 -2.78
C PHE A 296 -19.86 0.76 -3.03
N LYS A 297 -20.09 -0.13 -2.06
CA LYS A 297 -21.17 -1.13 -2.07
C LYS A 297 -22.55 -0.48 -1.93
N SER A 298 -22.67 0.53 -1.08
CA SER A 298 -23.94 1.16 -0.70
C SER A 298 -24.20 2.48 -1.43
N ALA A 299 -23.34 2.88 -2.37
CA ALA A 299 -23.60 4.06 -3.18
C ALA A 299 -24.91 3.87 -3.94
N ASP A 300 -25.72 4.92 -3.98
CA ASP A 300 -26.97 4.93 -4.71
C ASP A 300 -26.74 4.77 -6.22
N LYS A 301 -27.83 4.87 -6.99
CA LYS A 301 -27.74 4.89 -8.45
C LYS A 301 -26.70 5.94 -8.90
N PRO A 302 -25.88 5.65 -9.90
CA PRO A 302 -24.93 6.61 -10.44
C PRO A 302 -25.61 7.95 -10.77
N HIS A 303 -24.92 9.04 -10.50
CA HIS A 303 -25.37 10.39 -10.79
C HIS A 303 -25.32 10.62 -12.31
N ASP A 304 -26.42 11.10 -12.89
CA ASP A 304 -26.48 11.46 -14.30
C ASP A 304 -25.59 12.70 -14.52
N ALA A 305 -24.59 12.57 -15.41
CA ALA A 305 -23.55 13.55 -15.61
C ALA A 305 -23.29 13.71 -17.12
N PRO A 306 -23.78 14.80 -17.75
CA PRO A 306 -23.63 15.01 -19.20
C PRO A 306 -22.17 15.12 -19.69
N GLY A 307 -21.23 15.39 -18.79
CA GLY A 307 -19.79 15.43 -19.07
C GLY A 307 -19.01 14.16 -18.68
N ALA A 308 -19.68 13.07 -18.25
CA ALA A 308 -19.00 11.91 -17.70
C ALA A 308 -18.04 11.24 -18.70
N SER A 309 -18.32 11.29 -20.00
CA SER A 309 -17.41 10.77 -21.04
C SER A 309 -16.06 11.48 -21.01
N THR A 310 -16.05 12.81 -20.88
CA THR A 310 -14.83 13.61 -20.71
C THR A 310 -14.11 13.25 -19.42
N ASP A 311 -14.85 13.06 -18.31
CA ASP A 311 -14.25 12.68 -17.03
C ASP A 311 -13.60 11.29 -17.06
N PHE A 312 -14.22 10.34 -17.75
CA PHE A 312 -13.63 9.02 -17.98
C PHE A 312 -12.39 9.09 -18.86
N PHE A 313 -12.45 9.86 -19.95
CA PHE A 313 -11.29 10.08 -20.82
C PHE A 313 -10.12 10.69 -20.05
N LEU A 314 -10.37 11.76 -19.28
CA LEU A 314 -9.33 12.43 -18.48
C LEU A 314 -8.76 11.49 -17.41
N SER A 315 -9.59 10.67 -16.76
CA SER A 315 -9.14 9.71 -15.76
C SER A 315 -8.23 8.64 -16.37
N ILE A 316 -8.60 8.08 -17.54
CA ILE A 316 -7.79 7.11 -18.28
C ILE A 316 -6.49 7.77 -18.76
N ALA A 317 -6.58 8.95 -19.36
CA ALA A 317 -5.43 9.70 -19.85
C ALA A 317 -4.44 10.03 -18.72
N LEU A 318 -4.93 10.37 -17.52
CA LEU A 318 -4.09 10.61 -16.35
C LEU A 318 -3.33 9.34 -15.93
N VAL A 319 -4.01 8.21 -15.82
CA VAL A 319 -3.37 6.93 -15.45
C VAL A 319 -2.32 6.52 -16.50
N VAL A 320 -2.65 6.64 -17.78
CA VAL A 320 -1.73 6.31 -18.89
C VAL A 320 -0.51 7.24 -18.89
N THR A 321 -0.70 8.55 -18.82
CA THR A 321 0.41 9.51 -18.84
C THR A 321 1.29 9.42 -17.59
N LEU A 322 0.72 9.15 -16.41
CA LEU A 322 1.49 8.84 -15.20
C LEU A 322 2.30 7.54 -15.36
N THR A 323 1.73 6.51 -15.98
CA THR A 323 2.44 5.24 -16.25
C THR A 323 3.62 5.47 -17.20
N ILE A 324 3.44 6.27 -18.24
CA ILE A 324 4.53 6.69 -19.15
C ILE A 324 5.61 7.43 -18.36
N GLN A 325 5.21 8.40 -17.51
CA GLN A 325 6.16 9.14 -16.67
C GLN A 325 6.95 8.23 -15.71
N LEU A 326 6.29 7.22 -15.17
CA LEU A 326 6.93 6.23 -14.30
C LEU A 326 7.99 5.44 -15.07
N ILE A 327 7.70 4.99 -16.29
CA ILE A 327 8.67 4.32 -17.16
C ILE A 327 9.85 5.25 -17.47
N LEU A 328 9.59 6.50 -17.87
CA LEU A 328 10.63 7.48 -18.16
C LEU A 328 11.51 7.75 -16.93
N GLY A 329 10.91 7.94 -15.75
CA GLY A 329 11.62 8.14 -14.50
C GLY A 329 12.44 6.92 -14.06
N ALA A 330 11.93 5.71 -14.29
CA ALA A 330 12.66 4.47 -14.02
C ALA A 330 13.88 4.32 -14.92
N ILE A 331 13.76 4.63 -16.22
CA ILE A 331 14.91 4.61 -17.15
C ILE A 331 15.90 5.73 -16.82
N LEU A 332 15.42 6.93 -16.44
CA LEU A 332 16.26 8.08 -16.07
C LEU A 332 17.23 7.76 -14.92
N ARG A 333 16.83 6.92 -13.95
CA ARG A 333 17.71 6.46 -12.86
C ARG A 333 18.96 5.71 -13.35
N HIS A 334 18.96 5.30 -14.62
CA HIS A 334 20.06 4.55 -15.24
C HIS A 334 20.64 5.22 -16.49
N LYS A 335 19.89 6.11 -17.16
CA LYS A 335 20.28 6.79 -18.40
C LYS A 335 19.96 8.28 -18.34
N GLU A 336 21.00 9.10 -18.19
CA GLU A 336 20.88 10.56 -18.06
C GLU A 336 20.17 11.24 -19.23
N MET A 337 20.30 10.68 -20.45
CA MET A 337 19.68 11.21 -21.66
C MET A 337 18.15 11.32 -21.58
N MET A 338 17.51 10.59 -20.64
CA MET A 338 16.06 10.62 -20.46
C MET A 338 15.58 11.83 -19.67
N LEU A 339 16.47 12.69 -19.14
CA LEU A 339 16.06 13.80 -18.29
C LEU A 339 15.13 14.77 -19.01
N LEU A 340 15.52 15.20 -20.21
CA LEU A 340 14.74 16.15 -21.00
C LEU A 340 13.37 15.57 -21.36
N MET A 341 13.32 14.29 -21.78
CA MET A 341 12.06 13.61 -22.05
C MET A 341 11.17 13.53 -20.80
N HIS A 342 11.74 13.18 -19.65
CA HIS A 342 11.01 13.09 -18.38
C HIS A 342 10.38 14.44 -18.01
N ILE A 343 11.16 15.53 -18.05
CA ILE A 343 10.68 16.89 -17.74
C ILE A 343 9.61 17.34 -18.74
N THR A 344 9.87 17.23 -20.04
CA THR A 344 8.94 17.70 -21.07
C THR A 344 7.62 16.94 -21.03
N PHE A 345 7.65 15.61 -20.94
CA PHE A 345 6.44 14.80 -20.85
C PHE A 345 5.73 14.93 -19.51
N ALA A 346 6.35 15.50 -18.47
CA ALA A 346 5.70 15.67 -17.16
C ALA A 346 4.59 16.73 -17.22
N THR A 347 4.63 17.61 -18.22
CA THR A 347 3.58 18.60 -18.48
C THR A 347 2.21 17.95 -18.67
N ALA A 348 2.12 16.82 -19.38
CA ALA A 348 0.85 16.13 -19.65
C ALA A 348 0.12 15.66 -18.38
N PRO A 349 0.69 14.82 -17.50
CA PRO A 349 0.01 14.40 -16.28
C PRO A 349 -0.23 15.55 -15.30
N ILE A 350 0.57 16.62 -15.32
CA ILE A 350 0.31 17.82 -14.52
C ILE A 350 -0.97 18.50 -14.99
N LEU A 351 -1.09 18.80 -16.29
CA LEU A 351 -2.25 19.50 -16.85
C LEU A 351 -3.53 18.66 -16.78
N ILE A 352 -3.44 17.37 -17.13
CA ILE A 352 -4.57 16.45 -17.05
C ILE A 352 -4.99 16.25 -15.58
N GLY A 353 -4.02 16.09 -14.67
CA GLY A 353 -4.28 15.94 -13.24
C GLY A 353 -4.96 17.17 -12.63
N LEU A 354 -4.54 18.37 -13.03
CA LEU A 354 -5.20 19.62 -12.65
C LEU A 354 -6.64 19.66 -13.19
N ALA A 355 -6.86 19.29 -14.45
CA ALA A 355 -8.21 19.24 -15.02
C ALA A 355 -9.12 18.25 -14.25
N VAL A 356 -8.63 17.04 -13.95
CA VAL A 356 -9.36 16.05 -13.13
C VAL A 356 -9.68 16.61 -11.74
N ALA A 357 -8.70 17.24 -11.07
CA ALA A 357 -8.89 17.80 -9.73
C ALA A 357 -9.91 18.94 -9.72
N LEU A 358 -9.80 19.89 -10.65
CA LEU A 358 -10.71 21.04 -10.76
C LEU A 358 -12.13 20.60 -11.07
N ARG A 359 -12.33 19.65 -11.99
CA ARG A 359 -13.67 19.11 -12.30
C ARG A 359 -14.27 18.35 -11.12
N SER A 360 -13.45 17.58 -10.40
CA SER A 360 -13.88 16.85 -9.20
C SER A 360 -14.34 17.77 -8.07
N TRP A 361 -13.73 18.95 -7.95
CA TRP A 361 -14.11 19.96 -6.97
C TRP A 361 -15.30 20.82 -7.45
N GLY A 362 -15.25 21.33 -8.68
CA GLY A 362 -16.22 22.28 -9.21
C GLY A 362 -17.54 21.66 -9.65
N ILE A 363 -17.53 20.48 -10.28
CA ILE A 363 -18.75 19.81 -10.78
C ILE A 363 -19.24 18.78 -9.76
N TYR A 364 -18.31 17.96 -9.25
CA TYR A 364 -18.63 16.82 -8.38
C TYR A 364 -18.35 17.07 -6.90
N GLY A 365 -18.30 18.33 -6.47
CA GLY A 365 -17.95 18.72 -5.09
C GLY A 365 -18.86 18.13 -4.00
N HIS A 366 -20.09 17.74 -4.35
CA HIS A 366 -21.02 17.04 -3.45
C HIS A 366 -20.67 15.54 -3.28
N LEU A 367 -20.00 14.93 -4.26
CA LEU A 367 -19.53 13.55 -4.22
C LEU A 367 -18.18 13.47 -3.48
N LYS A 368 -18.25 13.31 -2.15
CA LYS A 368 -17.07 13.29 -1.27
C LYS A 368 -15.86 12.47 -1.78
N PRO A 369 -16.01 11.23 -2.32
CA PRO A 369 -14.85 10.47 -2.80
C PRO A 369 -14.12 11.15 -3.95
N LEU A 370 -14.84 11.67 -4.94
CA LEU A 370 -14.26 12.36 -6.10
C LEU A 370 -13.60 13.67 -5.66
N ARG A 371 -14.29 14.47 -4.86
CA ARG A 371 -13.72 15.73 -4.32
C ARG A 371 -12.44 15.48 -3.53
N THR A 372 -12.46 14.51 -2.63
CA THR A 372 -11.31 14.20 -1.76
C THR A 372 -10.13 13.68 -2.59
N ALA A 373 -10.39 12.77 -3.53
CA ALA A 373 -9.36 12.28 -4.44
C ALA A 373 -8.78 13.41 -5.30
N GLY A 374 -9.62 14.29 -5.86
CA GLY A 374 -9.18 15.45 -6.63
C GLY A 374 -8.28 16.41 -5.83
N LEU A 375 -8.64 16.72 -4.58
CA LEU A 375 -7.83 17.56 -3.69
C LEU A 375 -6.45 16.93 -3.38
N TRP A 376 -6.41 15.61 -3.17
CA TRP A 376 -5.14 14.93 -2.97
C TRP A 376 -4.33 14.82 -4.26
N ILE A 377 -4.97 14.69 -5.44
CA ILE A 377 -4.26 14.69 -6.73
C ILE A 377 -3.49 15.99 -6.92
N ILE A 378 -4.13 17.15 -6.70
CA ILE A 378 -3.45 18.44 -6.85
C ILE A 378 -2.33 18.61 -5.81
N ALA A 379 -2.55 18.18 -4.56
CA ALA A 379 -1.52 18.23 -3.52
C ALA A 379 -0.30 17.36 -3.86
N LEU A 380 -0.52 16.12 -4.32
CA LEU A 380 0.55 15.20 -4.70
C LEU A 380 1.26 15.62 -5.99
N ILE A 381 0.56 16.26 -6.94
CA ILE A 381 1.20 16.87 -8.13
C ILE A 381 2.13 18.01 -7.69
N GLY A 382 1.68 18.91 -6.82
CA GLY A 382 2.51 19.99 -6.29
C GLY A 382 3.77 19.44 -5.61
N LEU A 383 3.60 18.44 -4.74
CA LEU A 383 4.72 17.75 -4.10
C LEU A 383 5.64 17.04 -5.11
N GLN A 384 5.08 16.40 -6.16
CA GLN A 384 5.86 15.73 -7.20
C GLN A 384 6.77 16.71 -7.93
N VAL A 385 6.25 17.90 -8.30
CA VAL A 385 7.01 18.95 -8.97
C VAL A 385 8.13 19.45 -8.07
N VAL A 386 7.83 19.79 -6.81
CA VAL A 386 8.85 20.24 -5.84
C VAL A 386 9.94 19.19 -5.67
N LEU A 387 9.58 17.94 -5.39
CA LEU A 387 10.53 16.85 -5.25
C LEU A 387 11.34 16.61 -6.54
N GLY A 388 10.75 16.80 -7.72
CA GLY A 388 11.41 16.67 -9.01
C GLY A 388 12.45 17.76 -9.24
N LEU A 389 12.10 19.01 -8.94
CA LEU A 389 13.02 20.15 -9.01
C LEU A 389 14.20 19.99 -8.05
N ILE A 390 13.93 19.59 -6.80
CA ILE A 390 14.99 19.31 -5.83
C ILE A 390 15.85 18.13 -6.32
N SER A 391 15.24 17.07 -6.87
CA SER A 391 15.98 15.91 -7.42
C SER A 391 16.93 16.31 -8.55
N ILE A 392 16.58 17.29 -9.38
CA ILE A 392 17.48 17.84 -10.41
C ILE A 392 18.65 18.59 -9.75
N ALA A 393 18.39 19.40 -8.73
CA ALA A 393 19.41 20.19 -8.04
C ALA A 393 20.43 19.33 -7.27
N VAL A 394 20.00 18.21 -6.68
CA VAL A 394 20.85 17.28 -5.92
C VAL A 394 21.31 16.07 -6.73
N ARG A 395 21.11 16.10 -8.06
CA ARG A 395 21.40 14.97 -8.94
C ARG A 395 22.90 14.70 -8.99
N GLN A 396 23.26 13.44 -8.91
CA GLN A 396 24.62 12.95 -9.15
C GLN A 396 24.66 12.16 -10.46
N PRO A 397 25.82 12.10 -11.16
CA PRO A 397 25.92 11.38 -12.43
C PRO A 397 25.53 9.90 -12.32
N ALA A 398 24.83 9.39 -13.34
CA ALA A 398 24.49 7.98 -13.44
C ALA A 398 25.73 7.09 -13.28
N GLY A 399 25.62 6.10 -12.39
CA GLY A 399 26.71 5.19 -12.05
C GLY A 399 27.43 5.54 -10.74
N VAL A 400 27.23 6.72 -10.17
CA VAL A 400 27.75 7.05 -8.83
C VAL A 400 26.67 6.73 -7.78
N PRO A 401 26.99 6.02 -6.68
CA PRO A 401 26.06 5.86 -5.57
C PRO A 401 25.59 7.21 -5.04
N GLN A 402 24.28 7.38 -4.85
CA GLN A 402 23.74 8.65 -4.39
C GLN A 402 24.17 8.95 -2.94
N SER A 403 24.46 10.21 -2.65
CA SER A 403 24.52 10.68 -1.26
C SER A 403 23.23 10.35 -0.52
N THR A 404 23.29 10.17 0.81
CA THR A 404 22.12 9.86 1.63
C THR A 404 20.94 10.79 1.33
N ALA A 405 21.17 12.11 1.36
CA ALA A 405 20.11 13.08 1.10
C ALA A 405 19.49 12.92 -0.30
N SER A 406 20.33 12.79 -1.33
CA SER A 406 19.86 12.60 -2.72
C SER A 406 19.07 11.29 -2.87
N ALA A 407 19.51 10.21 -2.23
CA ALA A 407 18.82 8.92 -2.22
C ALA A 407 17.43 9.00 -1.61
N PHE A 408 17.26 9.70 -0.48
CA PHE A 408 15.95 9.90 0.13
C PHE A 408 15.05 10.81 -0.70
N ILE A 409 15.58 11.90 -1.27
CA ILE A 409 14.80 12.83 -2.10
C ILE A 409 14.30 12.15 -3.37
N THR A 410 15.18 11.46 -4.10
CA THR A 410 14.78 10.77 -5.34
C THR A 410 13.82 9.61 -5.05
N THR A 411 14.01 8.91 -3.92
CA THR A 411 13.08 7.87 -3.45
C THR A 411 11.73 8.45 -3.07
N ALA A 412 11.69 9.60 -2.37
CA ALA A 412 10.46 10.30 -2.05
C ALA A 412 9.73 10.73 -3.33
N HIS A 413 10.46 11.26 -4.32
CA HIS A 413 9.89 11.60 -5.63
C HIS A 413 9.29 10.38 -6.34
N GLN A 414 9.95 9.23 -6.27
CA GLN A 414 9.44 7.98 -6.84
C GLN A 414 8.22 7.45 -6.06
N ALA A 415 8.26 7.42 -4.73
CA ALA A 415 7.17 6.95 -3.89
C ALA A 415 5.93 7.85 -4.01
N ASN A 416 6.11 9.17 -4.12
CA ASN A 416 5.03 10.11 -4.38
C ASN A 416 4.42 9.90 -5.78
N GLY A 417 5.23 9.59 -6.79
CA GLY A 417 4.75 9.17 -8.11
C GLY A 417 3.87 7.91 -8.06
N ALA A 418 4.27 6.91 -7.26
CA ALA A 418 3.47 5.70 -7.03
C ALA A 418 2.12 6.02 -6.36
N LEU A 419 2.14 6.90 -5.34
CA LEU A 419 0.91 7.37 -4.67
C LEU A 419 -0.01 8.14 -5.62
N LEU A 420 0.55 8.99 -6.48
CA LEU A 420 -0.22 9.75 -7.46
C LEU A 420 -0.90 8.83 -8.48
N LEU A 421 -0.19 7.80 -8.99
CA LEU A 421 -0.77 6.79 -9.87
C LEU A 421 -1.89 5.97 -9.18
N ALA A 422 -1.66 5.55 -7.94
CA ALA A 422 -2.65 4.85 -7.14
C ALA A 422 -3.88 5.72 -6.88
N LEU A 423 -3.70 7.01 -6.59
CA LEU A 423 -4.78 7.95 -6.36
C LEU A 423 -5.56 8.28 -7.64
N ALA A 424 -4.89 8.41 -8.78
CA ALA A 424 -5.54 8.56 -10.08
C ALA A 424 -6.40 7.33 -10.43
N SER A 425 -5.89 6.13 -10.14
CA SER A 425 -6.62 4.87 -10.34
C SER A 425 -7.80 4.72 -9.36
N LEU A 426 -7.62 5.18 -8.12
CA LEU A 426 -8.69 5.28 -7.11
C LEU A 426 -9.79 6.24 -7.58
N HIS A 427 -9.42 7.42 -8.06
CA HIS A 427 -10.34 8.40 -8.62
C HIS A 427 -11.12 7.81 -9.78
N MET A 428 -10.44 7.20 -10.76
CA MET A 428 -11.07 6.52 -11.89
C MET A 428 -12.08 5.46 -11.44
N THR A 429 -11.70 4.64 -10.44
CA THR A 429 -12.57 3.60 -9.87
C THR A 429 -13.85 4.19 -9.26
N TRP A 430 -13.75 5.33 -8.57
CA TRP A 430 -14.92 6.04 -8.04
C TRP A 430 -15.73 6.73 -9.13
N ALA A 431 -15.09 7.29 -10.15
CA ALA A 431 -15.77 7.94 -11.27
C ALA A 431 -16.64 6.92 -12.01
N LEU A 432 -16.07 5.76 -12.35
CA LEU A 432 -16.80 4.66 -12.99
C LEU A 432 -17.97 4.13 -12.15
N ARG A 433 -17.88 4.24 -10.82
CA ARG A 433 -18.94 3.81 -9.91
C ARG A 433 -20.05 4.84 -9.71
N LEU A 434 -19.70 6.13 -9.72
CA LEU A 434 -20.58 7.21 -9.29
C LEU A 434 -21.16 8.02 -10.43
N LEU A 435 -20.56 8.00 -11.62
CA LEU A 435 -21.00 8.81 -12.75
C LEU A 435 -21.66 7.95 -13.82
N LYS A 436 -22.70 8.48 -14.43
CA LYS A 436 -23.36 7.90 -15.59
C LYS A 436 -23.47 8.95 -16.68
N ASN A 437 -22.97 8.61 -17.87
CA ASN A 437 -23.07 9.48 -19.03
C ASN A 437 -24.53 9.57 -19.48
N VAL A 438 -25.04 10.79 -19.64
CA VAL A 438 -26.38 11.07 -20.16
C VAL A 438 -26.25 12.11 -21.27
N PRO A 439 -27.00 12.00 -22.38
CA PRO A 439 -27.00 13.05 -23.38
C PRO A 439 -27.29 14.42 -22.77
N MET A 440 -26.64 15.47 -23.24
CA MET A 440 -27.03 16.84 -22.89
C MET A 440 -28.50 17.03 -23.28
N PRO A 441 -29.34 17.62 -22.42
CA PRO A 441 -30.67 18.03 -22.84
C PRO A 441 -30.52 18.94 -24.08
N PRO A 442 -31.40 18.82 -25.08
CA PRO A 442 -31.43 19.81 -26.15
C PRO A 442 -31.55 21.20 -25.51
N GLU A 443 -30.75 22.15 -26.00
CA GLU A 443 -30.83 23.55 -25.61
C GLU A 443 -32.30 23.95 -25.67
N ALA A 444 -32.87 24.39 -24.55
CA ALA A 444 -34.23 24.89 -24.55
C ALA A 444 -34.25 26.03 -25.57
N GLU A 445 -34.99 25.82 -26.67
CA GLU A 445 -35.29 26.87 -27.63
C GLU A 445 -35.70 28.09 -26.81
N VAL A 446 -34.90 29.15 -26.89
CA VAL A 446 -35.27 30.44 -26.32
C VAL A 446 -36.50 30.85 -27.10
N VAL A 447 -37.68 30.54 -26.55
CA VAL A 447 -38.94 31.04 -27.08
C VAL A 447 -38.84 32.54 -26.94
N GLU A 448 -38.52 33.22 -28.06
CA GLU A 448 -38.58 34.66 -28.15
C GLU A 448 -39.96 35.09 -27.64
N PRO A 449 -40.04 36.01 -26.65
CA PRO A 449 -41.32 36.51 -26.22
C PRO A 449 -42.01 37.14 -27.43
N ALA A 450 -43.18 36.61 -27.78
CA ALA A 450 -44.00 37.10 -28.88
C ALA A 450 -44.10 38.63 -28.80
N GLN A 451 -43.65 39.30 -29.87
CA GLN A 451 -43.71 40.75 -29.97
C GLN A 451 -45.16 41.21 -29.76
N THR A 452 -45.40 41.92 -28.66
CA THR A 452 -46.69 42.57 -28.38
C THR A 452 -47.04 43.51 -29.54
N PRO A 453 -48.27 43.45 -30.09
CA PRO A 453 -48.68 44.35 -31.16
C PRO A 453 -48.59 45.81 -30.69
N GLN A 454 -47.84 46.63 -31.43
CA GLN A 454 -47.83 48.07 -31.21
C GLN A 454 -49.24 48.62 -31.45
N THR A 455 -49.88 49.08 -30.39
CA THR A 455 -51.11 49.87 -30.49
C THR A 455 -50.74 51.22 -31.10
N THR A 456 -51.14 51.45 -32.34
CA THR A 456 -51.15 52.77 -32.97
C THR A 456 -52.18 53.65 -32.27
N SER A 457 -51.72 54.68 -31.56
CA SER A 457 -52.56 55.80 -31.14
C SER A 457 -52.50 56.91 -32.18
N THR A 458 -53.67 57.22 -32.74
CA THR A 458 -54.03 58.43 -33.49
C THR A 458 -53.81 59.72 -32.71
#